data_AF-A0A7X6YAY9-F1
#
_entry.id   AF-A0A7X6YAY9-F1
#
_cell.length_a   1.000
_cell.length_b   1.000
_cell.length_c   1.000
_cell.angle_alpha   90.00
_cell.angle_beta   90.00
_cell.angle_gamma   90.00
#
_symmetry.space_group_name_H-M   'P 1'
#
loop_
_entity.id
_entity.type
_entity.pdbx_description
1 polymer ?
#
loop_
_entity_poly.entity_id
_entity_poly.type
_entity_poly.pdbx_seq_one_letter_code
_entity_poly.pdbx_strand_id
1 'polypeptide(L)'
;TLDGANVEIHEEVGDENIFLFGLRTEEVKALRPTYSARQIYHTDPEIRQAVDMIRRNVFCLLAPGLLDPIVRSLLDFNDHYLLLADLRDYMDTQDRVEALYREPWQWDRKALVNVARAGRFSSDRTIREYARDIWHVSPVDLSHLHL
;
A
#
# COMPACT_ATOMS: atom_id res chain seq x y z
N THR A 1 2.57 -2.56 0.14
CA THR A 1 2.87 -3.21 1.44
C THR A 1 1.96 -4.39 1.69
N LEU A 2 2.46 -5.39 2.41
CA LEU A 2 1.72 -6.58 2.81
C LEU A 2 1.04 -6.36 4.17
N ASP A 3 -0.09 -5.65 4.13
CA ASP A 3 -0.88 -5.30 5.32
C ASP A 3 -2.38 -5.24 4.99
N GLY A 4 -3.24 -5.40 6.00
CA GLY A 4 -4.69 -5.34 5.89
C GLY A 4 -5.25 -6.23 4.77
N ALA A 5 -6.15 -5.66 3.96
CA ALA A 5 -6.78 -6.38 2.85
C ALA A 5 -5.79 -6.84 1.76
N ASN A 6 -4.59 -6.24 1.67
CA ASN A 6 -3.59 -6.69 0.68
C ASN A 6 -3.06 -8.09 1.01
N VAL A 7 -3.07 -8.51 2.28
CA VAL A 7 -2.74 -9.90 2.67
C VAL A 7 -3.75 -10.86 2.09
N GLU A 8 -5.05 -10.58 2.29
CA GLU A 8 -6.12 -11.42 1.73
C GLU A 8 -6.11 -11.42 0.20
N ILE A 9 -5.87 -10.26 -0.43
CA ILE A 9 -5.76 -10.18 -1.90
C ILE A 9 -4.57 -11.03 -2.37
N HIS A 10 -3.42 -10.92 -1.72
CA HIS A 10 -2.22 -11.71 -2.03
C HIS A 10 -2.48 -13.22 -1.90
N GLU A 11 -3.14 -13.66 -0.83
CA GLU A 11 -3.55 -15.06 -0.63
C GLU A 11 -4.45 -15.57 -1.77
N GLU A 12 -5.39 -14.74 -2.24
CA GLU A 12 -6.28 -15.12 -3.33
C GLU A 12 -5.57 -15.09 -4.68
N VAL A 13 -4.81 -14.05 -5.02
CA VAL A 13 -4.29 -13.84 -6.38
C VAL A 13 -2.90 -14.44 -6.62
N GLY A 14 -2.12 -14.72 -5.57
CA GLY A 14 -0.76 -15.25 -5.66
C GLY A 14 0.30 -14.21 -5.98
N ASP A 15 1.56 -14.55 -5.67
CA ASP A 15 2.74 -13.67 -5.81
C ASP A 15 2.90 -13.09 -7.22
N GLU A 16 2.51 -13.85 -8.25
CA GLU A 16 2.72 -13.44 -9.63
C GLU A 16 1.71 -12.39 -10.11
N ASN A 17 0.59 -12.17 -9.40
CA ASN A 17 -0.49 -11.30 -9.85
C ASN A 17 -0.67 -10.03 -8.99
N ILE A 18 0.24 -9.77 -8.05
CA ILE A 18 0.27 -8.57 -7.22
C ILE A 18 1.70 -8.04 -7.07
N PHE A 19 1.84 -6.72 -6.98
CA PHE A 19 3.12 -6.07 -6.72
C PHE A 19 3.19 -5.64 -5.26
N LEU A 20 3.82 -6.46 -4.43
CA LEU A 20 4.14 -6.11 -3.05
C LEU A 20 5.50 -5.43 -2.98
N PHE A 21 5.60 -4.47 -2.08
CA PHE A 21 6.81 -3.70 -1.77
C PHE A 21 6.77 -3.29 -0.29
N GLY A 22 7.92 -2.88 0.21
CA GLY A 22 8.13 -2.37 1.55
C GLY A 22 8.24 -3.46 2.60
N LEU A 23 8.56 -3.03 3.80
CA LEU A 23 8.74 -3.87 4.97
C LEU A 23 7.43 -4.57 5.37
N ARG A 24 7.56 -5.81 5.82
CA ARG A 24 6.49 -6.55 6.51
C ARG A 24 6.35 -6.08 7.96
N THR A 25 5.20 -6.36 8.57
CA THR A 25 4.88 -5.93 9.94
C THR A 25 5.94 -6.35 10.97
N GLU A 26 6.48 -7.55 10.85
CA GLU A 26 7.55 -8.08 11.69
C GLU A 26 8.90 -7.39 11.45
N GLU A 27 9.20 -7.05 10.19
CA GLU A 27 10.42 -6.33 9.81
C GLU A 27 10.38 -4.88 10.31
N VAL A 28 9.21 -4.23 10.24
CA VAL A 28 8.96 -2.92 10.86
C VAL A 28 9.26 -2.95 12.36
N LYS A 29 8.77 -3.97 13.08
CA LYS A 29 9.02 -4.12 14.52
C LYS A 29 10.50 -4.34 14.83
N ALA A 30 11.20 -5.12 14.01
CA ALA A 30 12.62 -5.41 14.18
C ALA A 30 13.52 -4.22 13.84
N LEU A 31 13.15 -3.42 12.82
CA LEU A 31 13.93 -2.28 12.35
C LEU A 31 13.75 -1.04 13.25
N ARG A 32 12.55 -0.79 13.77
CA ARG A 32 12.22 0.43 14.55
C ARG A 32 13.25 0.82 15.64
N PRO A 33 13.80 -0.10 16.45
CA PRO A 33 14.77 0.25 17.49
C PRO A 33 16.09 0.82 16.96
N THR A 34 16.49 0.46 15.74
CA THR A 34 17.77 0.85 15.13
C THR A 34 17.60 1.76 13.92
N TYR A 35 16.36 2.05 13.53
CA TYR A 35 16.04 2.86 12.35
C TYR A 35 16.57 4.29 12.46
N SER A 36 17.21 4.74 11.38
CA SER A 36 17.68 6.12 11.22
C SER A 36 17.34 6.62 9.82
N ALA A 37 16.33 7.50 9.74
CA ALA A 37 15.96 8.17 8.50
C ALA A 37 17.13 8.98 7.92
N ARG A 38 17.96 9.57 8.79
CA ARG A 38 19.18 10.30 8.41
C ARG A 38 20.22 9.39 7.78
N GLN A 39 20.36 8.14 8.24
CA GLN A 39 21.27 7.20 7.62
C GLN A 39 20.88 6.96 6.16
N ILE A 40 19.60 6.69 5.89
CA ILE A 40 19.10 6.49 4.51
C ILE A 40 19.34 7.75 3.67
N TYR A 41 19.00 8.92 4.20
CA TYR A 41 19.26 10.20 3.54
C TYR A 41 20.74 10.41 3.18
N HIS A 42 21.68 9.84 3.95
CA HIS A 42 23.11 9.96 3.65
C HIS A 42 23.63 8.87 2.71
N THR A 43 23.00 7.69 2.68
CA THR A 43 23.47 6.53 1.91
C THR A 43 22.80 6.38 0.54
N ASP A 44 21.58 6.89 0.36
CA ASP A 44 20.85 6.81 -0.91
C ASP A 44 20.84 8.19 -1.62
N PRO A 45 21.60 8.38 -2.71
CA PRO A 45 21.73 9.67 -3.38
C PRO A 45 20.44 10.21 -3.99
N GLU A 46 19.56 9.33 -4.45
CA GLU A 46 18.32 9.70 -5.14
C GLU A 46 17.27 10.13 -4.13
N ILE A 47 17.12 9.39 -3.03
CA ILE A 47 16.29 9.79 -1.89
C ILE A 47 16.80 11.11 -1.32
N ARG A 48 18.12 11.24 -1.16
CA ARG A 48 18.74 12.50 -0.71
C ARG A 48 18.36 13.66 -1.62
N GLN A 49 18.47 13.48 -2.93
CA GLN A 49 18.14 14.51 -3.91
C GLN A 49 16.68 14.93 -3.81
N ALA A 50 15.75 13.98 -3.73
CA ALA A 50 14.33 14.25 -3.59
C ALA A 50 14.03 15.08 -2.32
N VAL A 51 14.58 14.65 -1.17
CA VAL A 51 14.43 15.38 0.10
C VAL A 51 15.08 16.76 0.02
N ASP A 52 16.23 16.90 -0.64
CA ASP A 52 16.90 18.18 -0.83
C ASP A 52 16.10 19.16 -1.69
N MET A 53 15.40 18.68 -2.73
CA MET A 53 14.56 19.53 -3.55
C MET A 53 13.39 20.11 -2.74
N ILE A 54 12.78 19.30 -1.87
CA ILE A 54 11.74 19.77 -0.94
C ILE A 54 12.33 20.80 0.03
N ARG A 55 13.44 20.46 0.68
CA ARG A 55 14.13 21.32 1.67
C ARG A 55 14.60 22.65 1.08
N ARG A 56 14.98 22.68 -0.19
CA ARG A 56 15.42 23.90 -0.89
C ARG A 56 14.26 24.70 -1.49
N ASN A 57 13.01 24.34 -1.17
CA ASN A 57 11.80 25.01 -1.65
C ASN A 57 11.66 25.01 -3.18
N VAL A 58 12.24 24.02 -3.89
CA VAL A 58 12.19 23.93 -5.36
C VAL A 58 10.75 23.93 -5.87
N PHE A 59 9.82 23.33 -5.12
CA PHE A 59 8.41 23.22 -5.48
C PHE A 59 7.53 24.36 -4.92
N CYS A 60 8.10 25.27 -4.11
CA CYS A 60 7.36 26.33 -3.43
C CYS A 60 8.19 27.63 -3.35
N LEU A 61 8.76 28.07 -4.47
CA LEU A 61 9.65 29.24 -4.55
C LEU A 61 9.03 30.54 -4.01
N LEU A 62 7.71 30.70 -4.14
CA LEU A 62 6.97 31.88 -3.66
C LEU A 62 6.50 31.77 -2.20
N ALA A 63 6.69 30.61 -1.57
CA ALA A 63 6.33 30.37 -0.17
C ALA A 63 7.44 29.54 0.53
N PRO A 64 8.63 30.12 0.75
CA PRO A 64 9.71 29.42 1.44
C PRO A 64 9.29 28.94 2.83
N GLY A 65 9.64 27.71 3.18
CA GLY A 65 9.33 27.09 4.46
C GLY A 65 7.98 26.37 4.51
N LEU A 66 7.17 26.45 3.44
CA LEU A 66 5.86 25.78 3.38
C LEU A 66 5.96 24.27 3.60
N LEU A 67 7.02 23.64 3.10
CA LEU A 67 7.24 22.19 3.16
C LEU A 67 8.21 21.76 4.27
N ASP A 68 8.72 22.69 5.08
CA ASP A 68 9.60 22.38 6.21
C ASP A 68 9.02 21.34 7.16
N PRO A 69 7.70 21.33 7.48
CA PRO A 69 7.13 20.30 8.34
C PRO A 69 7.34 18.87 7.81
N ILE A 70 7.33 18.68 6.48
CA ILE A 70 7.57 17.37 5.85
C ILE A 70 9.02 16.95 6.07
N VAL A 71 9.98 17.84 5.78
CA VAL A 71 11.41 17.56 5.95
C VAL A 71 11.74 17.26 7.41
N ARG A 72 11.16 18.03 8.34
CA ARG A 72 11.32 17.80 9.78
C ARG A 72 10.72 16.46 10.21
N SER A 73 9.52 16.11 9.72
CA SER A 73 8.91 14.79 9.99
C SER A 73 9.80 13.64 9.53
N LEU A 74 10.45 13.79 8.38
CA LEU A 74 11.31 12.74 7.83
C LEU A 74 12.65 12.66 8.58
N LEU A 75 13.37 13.78 8.73
CA LEU A 75 14.77 13.77 9.16
C LEU A 75 15.00 14.14 10.63
N ASP A 76 14.12 14.93 11.23
CA ASP A 76 14.30 15.43 12.60
C ASP A 76 13.45 14.64 13.60
N PHE A 77 12.27 14.16 13.17
CA PHE A 77 11.39 13.29 13.96
C PHE A 77 11.50 11.80 13.57
N ASN A 78 12.57 11.46 12.84
CA ASN A 78 12.98 10.11 12.48
C ASN A 78 11.88 9.27 11.78
N ASP A 79 11.08 9.91 10.91
CA ASP A 79 10.19 9.26 9.97
C ASP A 79 9.37 8.10 10.57
N HIS A 80 8.39 8.45 11.40
CA HIS A 80 7.59 7.49 12.18
C HIS A 80 6.98 6.34 11.36
N TYR A 81 6.62 6.63 10.11
CA TYR A 81 5.96 5.71 9.19
C TYR A 81 6.93 4.96 8.27
N LEU A 82 8.24 5.10 8.49
CA LEU A 82 9.29 4.40 7.73
C LEU A 82 9.21 4.64 6.21
N LEU A 83 8.74 5.82 5.81
CA LEU A 83 8.64 6.23 4.41
C LEU A 83 9.97 6.08 3.67
N LEU A 84 11.08 6.55 4.27
CA LEU A 84 12.39 6.45 3.62
C LEU A 84 12.93 5.02 3.60
N ALA A 85 12.52 4.17 4.55
CA ALA A 85 12.91 2.75 4.57
C ALA A 85 12.28 1.98 3.40
N ASP A 86 11.01 2.27 3.09
CA ASP A 86 10.27 1.61 2.02
C ASP A 86 10.52 2.23 0.63
N LEU A 87 11.00 3.48 0.57
CA LEU A 87 11.01 4.25 -0.67
C LEU A 87 11.82 3.60 -1.79
N ARG A 88 12.98 3.01 -1.50
CA ARG A 88 13.80 2.34 -2.52
C ARG A 88 13.07 1.14 -3.12
N ASP A 89 12.56 0.25 -2.28
CA ASP A 89 11.82 -0.93 -2.76
C ASP A 89 10.51 -0.54 -3.45
N TYR A 90 9.85 0.53 -3.01
CA TYR A 90 8.73 1.11 -3.71
C TYR A 90 9.10 1.55 -5.14
N MET A 91 10.21 2.28 -5.31
CA MET A 91 10.68 2.75 -6.61
C MET A 91 11.05 1.57 -7.53
N ASP A 92 11.82 0.61 -7.03
CA ASP A 92 12.19 -0.60 -7.78
C ASP A 92 10.95 -1.41 -8.17
N THR A 93 9.91 -1.40 -7.34
CA THR A 93 8.62 -2.03 -7.64
C THR A 93 7.83 -1.26 -8.70
N GLN A 94 7.81 0.06 -8.65
CA GLN A 94 7.18 0.90 -9.68
C GLN A 94 7.85 0.70 -11.04
N ASP A 95 9.18 0.55 -11.09
CA ASP A 95 9.91 0.24 -12.32
C ASP A 95 9.48 -1.11 -12.91
N ARG A 96 9.27 -2.13 -12.05
CA ARG A 96 8.73 -3.44 -12.48
C ARG A 96 7.29 -3.33 -12.99
N VAL A 97 6.46 -2.50 -12.35
CA VAL A 97 5.09 -2.21 -12.81
C VAL A 97 5.12 -1.56 -14.18
N GLU A 98 5.93 -0.53 -14.37
CA GLU A 98 6.06 0.18 -15.65
C GLU A 98 6.54 -0.75 -16.76
N ALA A 99 7.55 -1.58 -16.48
CA ALA A 99 8.04 -2.57 -17.42
C ALA A 99 6.94 -3.56 -17.86
N LEU A 100 6.16 -4.10 -16.91
CA LEU A 100 5.06 -5.01 -17.23
C LEU A 100 3.92 -4.30 -17.97
N TYR A 101 3.60 -3.06 -17.63
CA TYR A 101 2.51 -2.33 -18.27
C TYR A 101 2.72 -2.15 -19.78
N ARG A 102 3.98 -2.16 -20.23
CA ARG A 102 4.36 -2.16 -21.66
C ARG A 102 4.16 -3.51 -22.36
N GLU A 103 3.73 -4.55 -21.64
CA GLU A 103 3.42 -5.90 -22.14
C GLU A 103 1.91 -6.20 -21.99
N PRO A 104 1.05 -5.69 -22.90
CA PRO A 104 -0.41 -5.66 -22.69
C PRO A 104 -1.02 -7.02 -22.39
N TRP A 105 -0.61 -8.06 -23.12
CA TRP A 105 -1.11 -9.42 -22.89
C TRP A 105 -0.77 -9.97 -21.50
N GLN A 106 0.41 -9.66 -20.98
CA GLN A 106 0.82 -10.11 -19.65
C GLN A 106 0.10 -9.33 -18.56
N TRP A 107 -0.06 -8.01 -18.77
CA TRP A 107 -0.84 -7.15 -17.89
C TRP A 107 -2.30 -7.62 -17.79
N ASP A 108 -2.97 -7.79 -18.94
CA ASP A 108 -4.37 -8.19 -19.02
C ASP A 108 -4.60 -9.56 -18.37
N ARG A 109 -3.66 -10.50 -18.56
CA ARG A 109 -3.73 -11.80 -17.90
C ARG A 109 -3.72 -11.67 -16.37
N LYS A 110 -2.84 -10.85 -15.80
CA LYS A 110 -2.79 -10.65 -14.34
C LYS A 110 -4.02 -9.91 -13.82
N ALA A 111 -4.50 -8.90 -14.56
CA ALA A 111 -5.73 -8.18 -14.23
C ALA A 111 -6.95 -9.12 -14.23
N LEU A 112 -7.08 -9.97 -15.24
CA LEU A 112 -8.16 -10.95 -15.33
C LEU A 112 -8.14 -11.94 -14.16
N VAL A 113 -6.97 -12.41 -13.72
CA VAL A 113 -6.84 -13.27 -12.53
C VAL A 113 -7.34 -12.55 -11.28
N ASN A 114 -6.99 -11.27 -11.09
CA ASN A 114 -7.48 -10.48 -9.97
C ASN A 114 -9.02 -10.38 -9.99
N VAL A 115 -9.61 -10.05 -11.14
CA VAL A 115 -11.08 -9.99 -11.29
C VAL A 115 -11.73 -11.34 -11.00
N ALA A 116 -11.21 -12.42 -11.56
CA ALA A 116 -11.76 -13.76 -11.39
C ALA A 116 -11.70 -14.25 -9.93
N ARG A 117 -10.71 -13.80 -9.15
CA ARG A 117 -10.52 -14.18 -7.74
C ARG A 117 -11.07 -13.15 -6.75
N ALA A 118 -11.67 -12.05 -7.22
CA ALA A 118 -12.22 -11.00 -6.35
C ALA A 118 -13.49 -11.42 -5.58
N GLY A 119 -14.09 -12.58 -5.89
CA GLY A 119 -15.37 -13.02 -5.30
C GLY A 119 -15.36 -13.09 -3.77
N ARG A 120 -14.20 -13.38 -3.15
CA ARG A 120 -14.02 -13.35 -1.69
C ARG A 120 -14.32 -11.99 -1.07
N PHE A 121 -14.16 -10.90 -1.80
CA PHE A 121 -14.35 -9.53 -1.30
C PHE A 121 -15.77 -9.00 -1.51
N SER A 122 -16.71 -9.83 -1.95
CA SER A 122 -18.12 -9.44 -2.04
C SER A 122 -18.69 -9.13 -0.66
N SER A 123 -19.34 -7.97 -0.52
CA SER A 123 -20.07 -7.60 0.69
C SER A 123 -21.21 -8.57 1.02
N ASP A 124 -21.77 -9.25 0.03
CA ASP A 124 -22.82 -10.26 0.26
C ASP A 124 -22.32 -11.40 1.14
N ARG A 125 -21.03 -11.77 1.01
CA ARG A 125 -20.39 -12.73 1.91
C ARG A 125 -20.35 -12.19 3.33
N THR A 126 -19.82 -10.98 3.51
CA THR A 126 -19.72 -10.32 4.82
C THR A 126 -21.09 -10.17 5.48
N ILE A 127 -22.10 -9.70 4.76
CA ILE A 127 -23.47 -9.57 5.27
C ILE A 127 -24.03 -10.94 5.69
N ARG A 128 -23.78 -12.00 4.91
CA ARG A 128 -24.22 -13.36 5.26
C ARG A 128 -23.52 -13.90 6.51
N GLU A 129 -22.23 -13.62 6.68
CA GLU A 129 -21.45 -13.97 7.88
C GLU A 129 -21.98 -13.23 9.11
N TYR A 130 -22.18 -11.91 9.03
CA TYR A 130 -22.79 -11.12 10.12
C TYR A 130 -24.20 -11.60 10.46
N ALA A 131 -25.04 -11.85 9.45
CA ALA A 131 -26.40 -12.34 9.63
C ALA A 131 -26.43 -13.68 10.39
N ARG A 132 -25.50 -14.59 10.08
CA ARG A 132 -25.41 -15.91 10.71
C ARG A 132 -24.78 -15.86 12.09
N ASP A 133 -23.61 -15.22 12.20
CA ASP A 133 -22.69 -15.39 13.33
C ASP A 133 -22.90 -14.35 14.44
N ILE A 134 -23.51 -13.20 14.12
CA ILE A 134 -23.67 -12.08 15.06
C ILE A 134 -25.15 -11.71 15.24
N TRP A 135 -25.89 -11.48 14.15
CA TRP A 135 -27.28 -11.01 14.24
C TRP A 135 -28.29 -12.15 14.40
N HIS A 136 -27.93 -13.36 14.00
CA HIS A 136 -28.78 -14.55 14.00
C HIS A 136 -30.12 -14.35 13.28
N VAL A 137 -30.09 -13.71 12.10
CA VAL A 137 -31.26 -13.45 11.25
C VAL A 137 -31.26 -14.34 10.01
N SER A 138 -32.45 -14.66 9.51
CA SER A 138 -32.65 -15.46 8.29
C SER A 138 -33.35 -14.64 7.19
N PRO A 139 -33.10 -14.94 5.90
CA PRO A 139 -33.83 -14.31 4.81
C PRO A 139 -35.34 -14.51 4.97
N VAL A 140 -36.12 -13.45 4.71
CA VAL A 140 -37.57 -13.52 4.69
C VAL A 140 -38.03 -13.65 3.24
N ASP A 141 -38.70 -14.75 2.94
CA ASP A 141 -39.34 -14.92 1.63
C ASP A 141 -40.67 -14.17 1.60
N LEU A 142 -40.77 -13.17 0.72
CA LEU A 142 -41.97 -12.36 0.54
C LEU A 142 -42.92 -12.94 -0.54
N SER A 143 -42.55 -14.04 -1.21
CA SER A 143 -43.35 -14.63 -2.29
C SER A 143 -44.73 -15.14 -1.84
N HIS A 144 -44.92 -15.37 -0.54
CA HIS A 144 -46.19 -15.81 0.05
C HIS A 144 -47.09 -14.66 0.55
N LEU A 145 -46.66 -13.40 0.47
CA LEU A 145 -47.48 -12.25 0.84
C LEU A 145 -48.28 -11.78 -0.39
N HIS A 146 -49.54 -12.23 -0.49
CA HIS A 146 -50.51 -11.62 -1.38
C HIS A 146 -50.86 -10.22 -0.84
N LEU A 147 -50.45 -9.17 -1.57
CA LEU A 147 -50.97 -7.80 -1.42
C LEU A 147 -52.36 -7.68 -2.06
#